data_AF-A0A8H8BRI8-F1
#
_entry.id   AF-A0A8H8BRI8-F1
#
_cell.length_a   1.000
_cell.length_b   1.000
_cell.length_c   1.000
_cell.angle_alpha   90.00
_cell.angle_beta   90.00
_cell.angle_gamma   90.00
#
_symmetry.space_group_name_H-M   'P 1'
#
loop_
_entity.id
_entity.type
_entity.pdbx_description
1 polymer ?
#
loop_
_entity_poly.entity_id
_entity_poly.type
_entity_poly.pdbx_seq_one_letter_code
_entity_poly.pdbx_strand_id
1 'polypeptide(L)'
;MTKSANASIMSVSIIPIKDSYHYYHKGVSSRPSWAYNDARQQIARKWADFMKAMPDTSNVSVQDAKYENLGGSTARLGVFSTNITVTGAGSKTKGATPFRGGSWETWFDVHYELQLVFVASNQQAKVDTGLSIEEVNKRIAAANV
;
A
#
# COMPACT_ATOMS: atom_id res chain seq x y z
N MET A 1 -42.00 12.49 -25.01
CA MET A 1 -41.09 11.33 -24.93
C MET A 1 -39.71 11.82 -24.54
N THR A 2 -39.43 11.97 -23.24
CA THR A 2 -38.13 12.39 -22.72
C THR A 2 -37.30 11.15 -22.44
N LYS A 3 -36.17 11.02 -23.16
CA LYS A 3 -35.16 9.98 -22.96
C LYS A 3 -34.75 9.94 -21.48
N SER A 4 -35.09 8.85 -20.80
CA SER A 4 -34.48 8.50 -19.53
C SER A 4 -33.00 8.24 -19.78
N ALA A 5 -32.13 9.08 -19.22
CA ALA A 5 -30.71 8.81 -19.18
C ALA A 5 -30.51 7.61 -18.27
N ASN A 6 -30.22 6.44 -18.86
CA ASN A 6 -29.67 5.31 -18.12
C ASN A 6 -28.34 5.78 -17.50
N ALA A 7 -28.41 6.24 -16.26
CA ALA A 7 -27.24 6.32 -15.40
C ALA A 7 -26.74 4.89 -15.26
N SER A 8 -25.72 4.54 -16.06
CA SER A 8 -25.02 3.28 -15.94
C SER A 8 -24.57 3.16 -14.49
N ILE A 9 -25.23 2.27 -13.74
CA ILE A 9 -24.91 1.99 -12.35
C ILE A 9 -23.49 1.45 -12.37
N MET A 10 -22.54 2.23 -11.84
CA MET A 10 -21.17 1.75 -11.68
C MET A 10 -21.22 0.60 -10.68
N SER A 11 -21.02 -0.64 -11.13
CA SER A 11 -20.84 -1.78 -10.23
C SER A 11 -19.42 -1.72 -9.67
N VAL A 12 -19.22 -0.90 -8.64
CA VAL A 12 -17.98 -0.86 -7.88
C VAL A 12 -18.10 -1.87 -6.75
N SER A 13 -17.28 -2.91 -6.79
CA SER A 13 -17.15 -3.82 -5.64
C SER A 13 -15.99 -3.36 -4.77
N ILE A 14 -16.26 -3.11 -3.49
CA ILE A 14 -15.26 -2.70 -2.50
C ILE A 14 -15.16 -3.79 -1.44
N ILE A 15 -13.96 -4.32 -1.24
CA ILE A 15 -13.67 -5.33 -0.22
C ILE A 15 -12.71 -4.72 0.80
N PRO A 16 -13.15 -4.48 2.05
CA PRO A 16 -12.24 -4.04 3.11
C PRO A 16 -11.41 -5.22 3.61
N ILE A 17 -10.11 -5.01 3.73
CA ILE A 17 -9.14 -5.98 4.25
C ILE A 17 -8.39 -5.34 5.41
N LYS A 18 -8.33 -6.06 6.54
CA LYS A 18 -7.46 -5.71 7.67
C LYS A 18 -6.32 -6.71 7.69
N ASP A 19 -5.09 -6.22 7.67
CA ASP A 19 -3.90 -7.06 7.66
C ASP A 19 -2.78 -6.39 8.50
N SER A 20 -1.74 -7.16 8.80
CA SER A 20 -0.56 -6.70 9.52
C SER A 20 0.70 -7.05 8.74
N TYR A 21 1.65 -6.13 8.71
CA TYR A 21 2.93 -6.32 8.06
C TYR A 21 4.06 -6.17 9.07
N HIS A 22 4.78 -7.26 9.31
CA HIS A 22 5.96 -7.30 10.17
C HIS A 22 7.17 -6.81 9.38
N TYR A 23 7.70 -5.64 9.74
CA TYR A 23 8.91 -5.10 9.13
C TYR A 23 10.14 -5.50 9.94
N TYR A 24 11.17 -5.97 9.25
CA TYR A 24 12.51 -6.12 9.81
C TYR A 24 13.54 -5.73 8.76
N HIS A 25 14.50 -4.90 9.14
CA HIS A 25 15.65 -4.62 8.31
C HIS A 25 16.94 -4.56 9.12
N LYS A 26 18.01 -5.08 8.53
CA LYS A 26 19.38 -5.01 9.01
C LYS A 26 20.29 -4.42 7.95
N GLY A 27 20.98 -3.33 8.28
CA GLY A 27 21.84 -2.60 7.35
C GLY A 27 23.07 -1.99 8.03
N VAL A 28 23.89 -1.29 7.26
CA VAL A 28 25.13 -0.64 7.74
C VAL A 28 24.95 0.85 8.06
N SER A 29 23.79 1.42 7.73
CA SER A 29 23.45 2.83 8.01
C SER A 29 22.08 2.95 8.67
N SER A 30 22.02 3.59 9.84
CA SER A 30 20.78 3.89 10.57
C SER A 30 20.06 5.07 9.93
N ARG A 31 18.84 4.84 9.41
CA ARG A 31 17.89 5.90 9.07
C ARG A 31 16.45 5.37 9.21
N PRO A 32 15.76 5.60 10.35
CA PRO A 32 14.42 5.05 10.58
C PRO A 32 13.37 5.49 9.55
N SER A 33 13.50 6.72 9.01
CA SER A 33 12.49 7.32 8.14
C SER A 33 12.31 6.61 6.79
N TRP A 34 13.35 5.99 6.23
CA TRP A 34 13.19 5.22 4.99
C TRP A 34 12.56 3.86 5.24
N ALA A 35 12.72 3.27 6.42
CA ALA A 35 12.17 1.96 6.75
C ALA A 35 10.64 1.97 6.69
N TYR A 36 10.00 3.07 7.11
CA TYR A 36 8.55 3.26 6.97
C TYR A 36 8.10 3.34 5.51
N ASN A 37 8.86 4.08 4.68
CA ASN A 37 8.58 4.15 3.24
C ASN A 37 8.73 2.78 2.58
N ASP A 38 9.78 2.03 2.95
CA ASP A 38 10.04 0.69 2.45
C ASP A 38 8.94 -0.29 2.88
N ALA A 39 8.51 -0.29 4.15
CA ALA A 39 7.38 -1.08 4.62
C ALA A 39 6.12 -0.84 3.79
N ARG A 40 5.78 0.44 3.55
CA ARG A 40 4.65 0.82 2.70
C ARG A 40 4.79 0.29 1.27
N GLN A 41 5.98 0.42 0.67
CA GLN A 41 6.25 -0.12 -0.68
C GLN A 41 6.07 -1.64 -0.72
N GLN A 42 6.55 -2.37 0.31
CA GLN A 42 6.41 -3.81 0.37
C GLN A 42 4.95 -4.25 0.52
N ILE A 43 4.16 -3.55 1.34
CA ILE A 43 2.70 -3.78 1.45
C ILE A 43 2.02 -3.52 0.11
N ALA A 44 2.31 -2.38 -0.53
CA ALA A 44 1.71 -2.01 -1.81
C ALA A 44 2.01 -3.05 -2.91
N ARG A 45 3.27 -3.50 -3.01
CA ARG A 45 3.70 -4.54 -3.95
C ARG A 45 3.02 -5.88 -3.68
N LYS A 46 2.97 -6.35 -2.43
CA LYS A 46 2.28 -7.59 -2.03
C LYS A 46 0.85 -7.62 -2.57
N TRP A 47 0.08 -6.55 -2.34
CA TRP A 47 -1.31 -6.47 -2.79
C TRP A 47 -1.45 -6.29 -4.30
N ALA A 48 -0.57 -5.50 -4.93
CA ALA A 48 -0.57 -5.33 -6.37
C ALA A 48 -0.28 -6.66 -7.10
N ASP A 49 0.69 -7.43 -6.61
CA ASP A 49 1.06 -8.74 -7.16
C ASP A 49 -0.07 -9.76 -7.00
N PHE A 50 -0.71 -9.78 -5.83
CA PHE A 50 -1.89 -10.62 -5.60
C PHE A 50 -3.03 -10.27 -6.56
N MET A 51 -3.36 -8.99 -6.73
CA MET A 51 -4.43 -8.56 -7.64
C MET A 51 -4.08 -8.78 -9.11
N LYS A 52 -2.81 -8.64 -9.50
CA LYS A 52 -2.32 -8.92 -10.85
C LYS A 52 -2.53 -10.38 -11.24
N ALA A 53 -2.38 -11.30 -10.29
CA ALA A 53 -2.54 -12.73 -10.53
C ALA A 53 -4.01 -13.17 -10.70
N MET A 54 -4.98 -12.28 -10.47
CA MET A 54 -6.40 -12.61 -10.65
C MET A 54 -6.79 -12.71 -12.13
N PRO A 55 -7.77 -13.57 -12.48
CA PRO A 55 -8.28 -13.66 -13.84
C PRO A 55 -8.99 -12.36 -14.27
N ASP A 56 -9.02 -12.09 -15.57
CA ASP A 56 -9.64 -10.89 -16.15
C ASP A 56 -9.11 -9.57 -15.54
N THR A 57 -7.79 -9.44 -15.41
CA THR A 57 -7.17 -8.20 -14.91
C THR A 57 -6.71 -7.33 -16.06
N SER A 58 -7.16 -6.09 -16.10
CA SER A 58 -6.70 -5.08 -17.06
C SER A 58 -5.57 -4.24 -16.50
N ASN A 59 -5.79 -3.66 -15.33
CA ASN A 59 -4.89 -2.74 -14.65
C ASN A 59 -4.91 -3.03 -13.15
N VAL A 60 -3.78 -2.80 -12.51
CA VAL A 60 -3.63 -2.83 -11.06
C VAL A 60 -2.95 -1.56 -10.59
N SER A 61 -3.47 -0.94 -9.53
CA SER A 61 -2.81 0.19 -8.88
C SER A 61 -2.99 0.12 -7.36
N VAL A 62 -1.90 0.00 -6.63
CA VAL A 62 -1.84 0.13 -5.17
C VAL A 62 -0.74 1.14 -4.85
N GLN A 63 -1.12 2.39 -4.59
CA GLN A 63 -0.17 3.49 -4.40
C GLN A 63 0.95 3.55 -5.46
N ASP A 64 2.19 3.17 -5.10
CA ASP A 64 3.36 3.17 -5.98
C ASP A 64 3.51 1.91 -6.85
N ALA A 65 2.80 0.83 -6.52
CA ALA A 65 2.83 -0.40 -7.31
C ALA A 65 1.73 -0.36 -8.39
N LYS A 66 2.14 -0.30 -9.65
CA LYS A 66 1.24 -0.19 -10.81
C LYS A 66 1.58 -1.22 -11.88
N TYR A 67 0.53 -1.86 -12.41
CA TYR A 67 0.60 -2.75 -13.57
C TYR A 67 -0.49 -2.35 -14.56
N GLU A 68 -0.14 -2.15 -15.82
CA GLU A 68 -1.06 -1.67 -16.85
C GLU A 68 -1.11 -2.66 -18.01
N ASN A 69 -2.23 -2.66 -18.75
CA ASN A 69 -2.39 -3.41 -20.00
C ASN A 69 -2.20 -4.94 -19.86
N LEU A 70 -2.74 -5.52 -18.79
CA LEU A 70 -2.69 -6.97 -18.49
C LEU A 70 -3.68 -7.81 -19.33
N GLY A 71 -4.45 -7.19 -20.22
CA GLY A 71 -5.28 -7.86 -21.23
C GLY A 71 -6.71 -8.22 -20.81
N GLY A 72 -7.09 -7.97 -19.55
CA GLY A 72 -8.46 -8.17 -19.07
C GLY A 72 -9.37 -6.93 -19.23
N SER A 73 -10.55 -7.00 -18.61
CA SER A 73 -11.59 -5.98 -18.63
C SER A 73 -11.80 -5.27 -17.28
N THR A 74 -11.30 -5.88 -16.19
CA THR A 74 -11.48 -5.38 -14.82
C THR A 74 -10.21 -4.73 -14.28
N ALA A 75 -10.30 -3.45 -13.92
CA ALA A 75 -9.27 -2.72 -13.18
C ALA A 75 -9.41 -2.98 -11.67
N ARG A 76 -8.28 -3.17 -11.00
CA ARG A 76 -8.20 -3.52 -9.58
C ARG A 76 -7.33 -2.51 -8.84
N LEU A 77 -7.90 -1.85 -7.86
CA LEU A 77 -7.24 -0.76 -7.16
C LEU A 77 -7.15 -1.09 -5.67
N GLY A 78 -6.03 -0.76 -5.05
CA GLY A 78 -5.85 -0.88 -3.62
C GLY A 78 -5.69 0.50 -3.01
N VAL A 79 -6.56 0.82 -2.06
CA VAL A 79 -6.64 2.13 -1.42
C VAL A 79 -6.46 1.96 0.08
N PHE A 80 -5.49 2.66 0.66
CA PHE A 80 -5.34 2.65 2.12
C PHE A 80 -6.47 3.45 2.76
N SER A 81 -7.15 2.82 3.70
CA SER A 81 -8.12 3.47 4.57
C SER A 81 -7.40 4.29 5.64
N THR A 82 -8.15 5.06 6.42
CA THR A 82 -7.61 5.91 7.49
C THR A 82 -7.00 5.11 8.65
N ASN A 83 -7.37 3.85 8.81
CA ASN A 83 -6.92 3.00 9.91
C ASN A 83 -5.52 2.42 9.62
N ILE A 84 -4.49 3.12 10.08
CA ILE A 84 -3.10 2.66 10.05
C ILE A 84 -2.49 2.91 11.44
N THR A 85 -1.93 1.88 12.06
CA THR A 85 -1.22 1.97 13.33
C THR A 85 0.11 1.22 13.24
N VAL A 86 1.12 1.68 13.99
CA VAL A 86 2.40 0.98 14.13
C VAL A 86 2.58 0.57 15.58
N THR A 87 3.01 -0.66 15.79
CA THR A 87 3.33 -1.20 17.13
C THR A 87 4.67 -1.91 17.12
N GLY A 88 5.19 -2.25 18.31
CA GLY A 88 6.41 -3.04 18.45
C GLY A 88 7.66 -2.37 17.87
N ALA A 89 7.64 -1.05 17.68
CA ALA A 89 8.74 -0.33 17.05
C ALA A 89 10.00 -0.39 17.92
N GLY A 90 11.09 -0.84 17.33
CA GLY A 90 12.39 -0.91 17.99
C GLY A 90 13.53 -0.75 17.00
N SER A 91 14.68 -0.33 17.52
CA SER A 91 15.90 -0.24 16.73
C SER A 91 17.12 -0.54 17.59
N LYS A 92 18.18 -1.05 16.95
CA LYS A 92 19.43 -1.38 17.61
C LYS A 92 20.61 -1.02 16.72
N THR A 93 21.57 -0.30 17.25
CA THR A 93 22.85 -0.05 16.58
C THR A 93 23.94 -0.85 17.29
N LYS A 94 24.66 -1.72 16.58
CA LYS A 94 25.88 -2.37 17.05
C LYS A 94 27.09 -1.73 16.38
N GLY A 95 28.07 -1.32 17.18
CA GLY A 95 29.33 -0.74 16.70
C GLY A 95 29.15 0.69 16.17
N ALA A 96 29.22 1.69 17.05
CA ALA A 96 29.11 3.11 16.69
C ALA A 96 30.34 3.68 15.96
N THR A 97 31.36 2.86 15.65
CA THR A 97 32.61 3.29 15.03
C THR A 97 32.58 3.11 13.51
N PRO A 98 32.79 4.17 12.71
CA PRO A 98 32.61 4.16 11.24
C PRO A 98 33.44 3.13 10.47
N PHE A 99 34.50 2.59 11.06
CA PHE A 99 35.49 1.73 10.39
C PHE A 99 35.40 0.24 10.72
N ARG A 100 34.43 -0.21 11.54
CA ARG A 100 34.33 -1.61 11.98
C ARG A 100 33.00 -2.31 11.64
N GLY A 101 32.34 -1.90 10.56
CA GLY A 101 31.16 -2.62 10.07
C GLY A 101 29.97 -2.55 11.01
N GLY A 102 29.69 -1.36 11.56
CA GLY A 102 28.52 -1.13 12.39
C GLY A 102 27.25 -1.62 11.70
N SER A 103 26.41 -2.35 12.43
CA SER A 103 25.14 -2.85 11.92
C SER A 103 23.99 -2.19 12.69
N TRP A 104 23.05 -1.63 11.96
CA TRP A 104 21.79 -1.15 12.50
C TRP A 104 20.67 -2.13 12.14
N GLU A 105 19.76 -2.35 13.08
CA GLU A 105 18.57 -3.17 12.94
C GLU A 105 17.35 -2.32 13.31
N THR A 106 16.24 -2.52 12.61
CA THR A 106 14.93 -1.93 12.92
C THR A 106 13.84 -2.95 12.74
N TRP A 107 12.82 -2.85 13.57
CA TRP A 107 11.62 -3.67 13.47
C TRP A 107 10.41 -2.89 13.94
N PHE A 108 9.26 -3.21 13.37
CA PHE A 108 7.95 -2.68 13.76
C PHE A 108 6.86 -3.44 13.01
N ASP A 109 5.64 -3.36 13.52
CA ASP A 109 4.46 -3.97 12.91
C ASP A 109 3.54 -2.86 12.41
N VAL A 110 3.18 -2.89 11.12
CA VAL A 110 2.19 -1.99 10.54
C VAL A 110 0.86 -2.71 10.48
N HIS A 111 -0.12 -2.27 11.25
CA HIS A 111 -1.50 -2.72 11.12
C HIS A 111 -2.23 -1.73 10.22
N TYR A 112 -2.89 -2.23 9.18
CA TYR A 112 -3.52 -1.37 8.20
C TYR A 112 -4.83 -1.95 7.70
N GLU A 113 -5.71 -1.05 7.28
CA GLU A 113 -6.90 -1.38 6.51
C GLU A 113 -6.73 -0.91 5.06
N LEU A 114 -6.93 -1.84 4.13
CA LEU A 114 -6.88 -1.62 2.70
C LEU A 114 -8.27 -1.88 2.11
N GLN A 115 -8.73 -1.02 1.22
CA GLN A 115 -9.92 -1.23 0.41
C GLN A 115 -9.48 -1.72 -0.97
N LEU A 116 -9.88 -2.94 -1.32
CA LEU A 116 -9.71 -3.48 -2.67
C LEU A 116 -10.93 -3.09 -3.50
N VAL A 117 -10.71 -2.36 -4.58
CA VAL A 117 -11.76 -1.86 -5.47
C VAL A 117 -11.66 -2.56 -6.82
N PHE A 118 -12.77 -3.15 -7.25
CA PHE A 118 -12.91 -3.83 -8.55
C PHE A 118 -13.89 -3.03 -9.39
N VAL A 119 -13.43 -2.60 -10.56
CA VAL A 119 -14.22 -1.74 -11.44
C VAL A 119 -13.89 -2.02 -12.90
N ALA A 120 -14.81 -1.72 -13.81
CA ALA A 120 -14.52 -1.77 -15.24
C ALA A 120 -13.37 -0.81 -15.60
N SER A 121 -12.48 -1.23 -16.51
CA SER A 121 -11.27 -0.47 -16.87
C SER A 121 -11.54 0.98 -17.28
N ASN A 122 -12.61 1.20 -18.02
CA ASN A 122 -13.05 2.53 -18.49
C ASN A 122 -13.61 3.44 -17.38
N GLN A 123 -13.77 2.92 -16.16
CA GLN A 123 -14.27 3.63 -14.99
C GLN A 123 -13.21 3.82 -13.91
N GLN A 124 -11.99 3.31 -14.11
CA GLN A 124 -10.87 3.41 -13.15
C GLN A 124 -10.62 4.84 -12.65
N ALA A 125 -10.70 5.83 -13.55
CA ALA A 125 -10.48 7.24 -13.22
C ALA A 125 -11.54 7.84 -12.26
N LYS A 126 -12.62 7.11 -11.98
CA LYS A 126 -13.72 7.55 -11.09
C LYS A 126 -13.59 7.00 -9.67
N VAL A 127 -12.61 6.14 -9.41
CA VAL A 127 -12.37 5.58 -8.08
C VAL A 127 -11.55 6.57 -7.26
N ASP A 128 -12.00 6.82 -6.02
CA ASP A 128 -11.24 7.62 -5.06
C ASP A 128 -9.88 6.97 -4.78
N THR A 129 -8.82 7.76 -4.78
CA THR A 129 -7.46 7.31 -4.53
C THR A 129 -7.19 7.05 -3.04
N GLY A 130 -8.12 7.45 -2.15
CA GLY A 130 -7.99 7.42 -0.70
C GLY A 130 -6.74 8.14 -0.21
N LEU A 131 -6.10 7.63 0.85
CA LEU A 131 -4.93 8.30 1.43
C LEU A 131 -3.77 8.42 0.42
N SER A 132 -3.24 9.62 0.31
CA SER A 132 -2.03 9.89 -0.45
C SER A 132 -0.81 9.16 0.15
N ILE A 133 0.24 8.99 -0.66
CA ILE A 133 1.51 8.39 -0.20
C ILE A 133 2.07 9.17 1.00
N GLU A 134 1.99 10.50 0.95
CA GLU A 134 2.46 11.38 2.03
C GLU A 134 1.66 11.16 3.32
N GLU A 135 0.33 11.02 3.24
CA GLU A 135 -0.50 10.75 4.40
C GLU A 135 -0.27 9.37 5.00
N VAL A 136 -0.08 8.35 4.16
CA VAL A 136 0.27 7.00 4.63
C VAL A 136 1.63 7.01 5.32
N ASN A 137 2.65 7.62 4.70
CA ASN A 137 3.96 7.77 5.31
C ASN A 137 3.88 8.55 6.63
N LYS A 138 3.10 9.64 6.68
CA LYS A 138 2.89 10.43 7.89
C LYS A 138 2.23 9.59 9.00
N ARG A 139 1.23 8.77 8.69
CA ARG A 139 0.56 7.91 9.68
C ARG A 139 1.48 6.80 10.19
N ILE A 140 2.24 6.17 9.31
CA ILE A 140 3.24 5.16 9.69
C ILE A 140 4.35 5.79 10.56
N ALA A 141 4.83 6.99 10.20
CA ALA A 141 5.87 7.69 10.95
C ALA A 141 5.36 8.31 12.27
N ALA A 142 4.11 8.77 12.33
CA ALA A 142 3.51 9.38 13.52
C ALA A 142 3.22 8.37 14.64
N ALA A 143 3.19 7.07 14.32
CA ALA A 143 3.03 6.01 15.30
C ALA A 143 4.33 5.72 16.10
N ASN A 144 5.25 6.69 16.13
CA ASN A 144 6.54 6.62 16.81
C ASN A 144 6.81 7.84 17.73
N VAL A 145 5.75 8.43 18.31
CA VAL A 145 5.83 9.38 19.43
C VAL A 145 4.97 8.87 20.58
#